data_AF-A0A172UQW5-F1
#
_entry.id   AF-A0A172UQW5-F1
#
_cell.length_a   1.000
_cell.length_b   1.000
_cell.length_c   1.000
_cell.angle_alpha   90.00
_cell.angle_beta   90.00
_cell.angle_gamma   90.00
#
_symmetry.space_group_name_H-M   'P 1'
#
loop_
_entity.id
_entity.type
_entity.pdbx_description
1 polymer ?
#
loop_
_entity_poly.entity_id
_entity_poly.type
_entity_poly.pdbx_seq_one_letter_code
_entity_poly.pdbx_strand_id
1 'polypeptide(L)'
;MSAAEFDDELFDRISDVVGPGTAILTLSTKNLNRVSAVDRKGVWVETERSMSLGSGPQLVPAWMIAVAWDRLCDKGELSQQELLNELNVKRSAFVCALVAKFPEVHIRSTRPTVLEMQGDRSA
;
A
#
# COMPACT_ATOMS: atom_id res chain seq x y z
N MET A 1 3.13 -0.74 -19.34
CA MET A 1 3.68 0.60 -19.01
C MET A 1 3.43 0.82 -17.52
N SER A 2 4.47 1.08 -16.72
CA SER A 2 4.27 1.45 -15.31
C SER A 2 3.62 2.84 -15.27
N ALA A 3 2.44 2.95 -14.67
CA ALA A 3 1.77 4.24 -14.55
C ALA A 3 2.62 5.19 -13.69
N ALA A 4 3.11 6.27 -14.30
CA ALA A 4 3.90 7.29 -13.59
C ALA A 4 3.05 8.02 -12.53
N GLU A 5 1.73 7.98 -12.70
CA GLU A 5 0.74 8.63 -11.86
C GLU A 5 -0.46 7.69 -11.63
N PHE A 6 -1.22 7.92 -10.56
CA PHE A 6 -2.50 7.28 -10.34
C PHE A 6 -3.52 7.71 -11.39
N ASP A 7 -4.29 6.75 -11.90
CA ASP A 7 -5.56 7.07 -12.53
C ASP A 7 -6.55 7.65 -11.50
N ASP A 8 -7.67 8.18 -11.99
CA ASP A 8 -8.67 8.84 -11.14
C ASP A 8 -9.28 7.89 -10.12
N GLU A 9 -9.61 6.65 -10.52
CA GLU A 9 -10.25 5.69 -9.64
C GLU A 9 -9.35 5.30 -8.46
N LEU A 10 -8.09 4.95 -8.74
CA LEU A 10 -7.15 4.55 -7.69
C LEU A 10 -6.75 5.74 -6.83
N PHE A 11 -6.65 6.94 -7.40
CA PHE A 11 -6.38 8.17 -6.64
C PHE A 11 -7.49 8.46 -5.64
N ASP A 12 -8.75 8.41 -6.08
CA ASP A 12 -9.93 8.64 -5.23
C ASP A 12 -10.01 7.57 -4.14
N ARG A 13 -9.83 6.29 -4.50
CA ARG A 13 -9.83 5.18 -3.54
C ARG A 13 -8.78 5.33 -2.44
N ILE A 14 -7.56 5.76 -2.80
CA ILE A 14 -6.51 6.01 -1.81
C ILE A 14 -6.88 7.21 -0.92
N SER A 15 -7.38 8.28 -1.53
CA SER A 15 -7.75 9.51 -0.82
C SER A 15 -8.90 9.30 0.17
N ASP A 16 -9.79 8.34 -0.09
CA ASP A 16 -10.89 7.97 0.80
C ASP A 16 -10.41 7.25 2.07
N VAL A 17 -9.29 6.52 2.00
CA VAL A 17 -8.80 5.71 3.13
C VAL A 17 -7.63 6.35 3.88
N VAL A 18 -6.90 7.28 3.26
CA VAL A 18 -5.72 7.92 3.86
C VAL A 18 -5.59 9.39 3.46
N GLY A 19 -5.07 10.20 4.37
CA GLY A 19 -4.70 11.59 4.12
C GLY A 19 -3.52 12.03 5.00
N PRO A 20 -3.12 13.31 4.93
CA PRO A 20 -2.10 13.87 5.80
C PRO A 20 -2.39 13.58 7.29
N GLY A 21 -1.38 13.08 7.99
CA GLY A 21 -1.47 12.70 9.40
C GLY A 21 -1.87 11.25 9.67
N THR A 22 -2.44 10.53 8.69
CA THR A 22 -2.84 9.13 8.86
C THR A 22 -1.65 8.23 9.21
N ALA A 23 -1.76 7.50 10.31
CA ALA A 23 -0.76 6.56 10.78
C ALA A 23 -1.08 5.13 10.31
N ILE A 24 -0.12 4.49 9.64
CA ILE A 24 -0.23 3.12 9.12
C ILE A 24 0.92 2.29 9.67
N LEU A 25 0.57 1.22 10.38
CA LEU A 25 1.54 0.22 10.84
C LEU A 25 1.73 -0.84 9.76
N THR A 26 2.97 -1.21 9.47
CA THR A 26 3.22 -2.39 8.62
C THR A 26 2.60 -3.64 9.24
N LEU A 27 2.09 -4.56 8.41
CA LEU A 27 1.24 -5.63 8.92
C LEU A 27 1.98 -6.63 9.82
N SER A 28 3.22 -7.01 9.45
CA SER A 28 4.02 -8.01 10.16
C SER A 28 4.84 -7.46 11.33
N THR A 29 5.59 -6.38 11.11
CA THR A 29 6.54 -5.82 12.09
C THR A 29 5.97 -4.66 12.89
N LYS A 30 4.81 -4.12 12.51
CA LYS A 30 4.16 -2.96 13.15
C LYS A 30 5.00 -1.69 13.14
N ASN A 31 5.86 -1.51 12.13
CA ASN A 31 6.63 -0.27 11.99
C ASN A 31 5.69 0.87 11.56
N LEU A 32 5.83 2.03 12.20
CA LEU A 32 5.00 3.19 11.91
C LEU A 32 5.41 3.90 10.61
N ASN A 33 4.41 4.20 9.77
CA ASN A 33 4.48 5.06 8.61
C ASN A 33 3.38 6.13 8.74
N ARG A 34 3.75 7.41 8.80
CA ARG A 34 2.80 8.53 8.81
C ARG A 34 2.69 9.10 7.42
N VAL A 35 1.48 9.16 6.88
CA VAL A 35 1.20 9.81 5.60
C VAL A 35 1.38 11.31 5.78
N SER A 36 2.22 11.93 4.96
CA SER A 36 2.46 13.36 4.93
C SER A 36 1.60 14.04 3.86
N ALA A 37 1.49 13.41 2.69
CA ALA A 37 0.67 13.86 1.58
C ALA A 37 0.30 12.69 0.67
N VAL A 38 -0.79 12.86 -0.08
CA VAL A 38 -1.20 11.99 -1.19
C VAL A 38 -1.30 12.90 -2.42
N ASP A 39 -0.61 12.53 -3.50
CA ASP A 39 -0.69 13.23 -4.78
C ASP A 39 -0.73 12.22 -5.93
N ARG A 40 -0.85 12.71 -7.17
CA ARG A 40 -0.94 11.83 -8.34
C ARG A 40 0.29 10.96 -8.55
N LYS A 41 1.47 11.37 -8.07
CA LYS A 41 2.71 10.61 -8.21
C LYS A 41 2.85 9.51 -7.17
N GLY A 42 2.06 9.54 -6.09
CA GLY A 42 2.09 8.52 -5.05
C GLY A 42 1.72 9.02 -3.66
N VAL A 43 2.20 8.27 -2.66
CA VAL A 43 1.96 8.57 -1.24
C VAL A 43 3.27 8.92 -0.57
N TRP A 44 3.33 10.10 0.05
CA TRP A 44 4.48 10.56 0.81
C TRP A 44 4.37 10.06 2.25
N VAL A 45 5.40 9.34 2.72
CA VAL A 45 5.39 8.74 4.04
C VAL A 45 6.62 9.09 4.86
N GLU A 46 6.39 9.49 6.10
CA GLU A 46 7.40 9.58 7.13
C GLU A 46 7.48 8.25 7.88
N THR A 47 8.67 7.68 7.92
CA THR A 47 8.98 6.47 8.69
C THR A 47 9.75 6.87 9.94
N GLU A 48 9.77 6.03 10.96
CA GLU A 48 10.64 6.24 12.13
C GLU A 48 12.09 6.53 11.74
N ARG A 49 12.59 5.82 10.72
CA ARG A 49 13.94 6.02 10.17
C ARG A 49 14.12 7.38 9.50
N SER A 50 13.15 7.83 8.69
CA SER A 50 13.29 9.12 8.00
C SER A 50 13.13 10.29 8.97
N MET A 51 12.31 10.13 10.01
CA MET A 51 12.21 11.09 11.12
C MET A 51 13.53 11.17 11.89
N SER A 52 14.15 10.03 12.23
CA SER A 52 15.41 10.03 12.97
C SER A 52 16.60 10.57 12.16
N LEU A 53 16.59 10.36 10.84
CA LEU A 53 17.64 10.85 9.93
C LEU A 53 17.40 12.28 9.42
N GLY A 54 16.25 12.90 9.71
CA GLY A 54 15.90 14.21 9.18
C GLY A 54 15.78 14.27 7.64
N SER A 55 15.57 13.13 6.98
CA SER A 55 15.53 13.04 5.51
C SER A 55 14.20 13.47 4.90
N GLY A 56 13.23 13.86 5.74
CA GLY A 56 11.87 14.20 5.35
C GLY A 56 11.04 13.00 4.87
N PRO A 57 9.76 13.25 4.49
CA PRO A 57 8.89 12.25 3.91
C PRO A 57 9.50 11.61 2.65
N GLN A 58 9.18 10.35 2.43
CA GLN A 58 9.69 9.58 1.31
C GLN A 58 8.53 9.16 0.41
N LEU A 59 8.65 9.35 -0.90
CA LEU A 59 7.63 8.96 -1.86
C LEU A 59 7.56 7.44 -2.00
N VAL A 60 6.35 6.89 -1.89
CA VAL A 60 5.97 5.59 -2.41
C VAL A 60 5.29 5.84 -3.75
N PRO A 61 5.96 5.55 -4.88
CA PRO A 61 5.44 5.88 -6.21
C PRO A 61 4.12 5.20 -6.55
N ALA A 62 3.28 5.87 -7.33
CA ALA A 62 1.95 5.41 -7.74
C ALA A 62 1.98 4.01 -8.35
N TRP A 63 2.93 3.74 -9.25
CA TRP A 63 3.06 2.42 -9.89
C TRP A 63 3.18 1.26 -8.90
N MET A 64 3.82 1.47 -7.73
CA MET A 64 3.99 0.39 -6.74
C MET A 64 2.64 -0.03 -6.14
N ILE A 65 1.76 0.94 -5.95
CA ILE A 65 0.44 0.74 -5.36
C ILE A 65 -0.52 0.24 -6.43
N ALA A 66 -0.47 0.79 -7.65
CA ALA A 66 -1.24 0.30 -8.80
C ALA A 66 -0.94 -1.18 -9.10
N VAL A 67 0.35 -1.54 -9.23
CA VAL A 67 0.73 -2.94 -9.48
C VAL A 67 0.27 -3.89 -8.37
N ALA A 68 0.28 -3.44 -7.11
CA ALA A 68 -0.25 -4.24 -6.00
C ALA A 68 -1.77 -4.40 -6.07
N TRP A 69 -2.48 -3.31 -6.37
CA TRP A 69 -3.92 -3.32 -6.52
C TRP A 69 -4.36 -4.19 -7.69
N ASP A 70 -3.82 -3.97 -8.89
CA ASP A 70 -4.10 -4.77 -10.09
C ASP A 70 -3.85 -6.26 -9.82
N ARG A 71 -2.72 -6.60 -9.19
CA ARG A 71 -2.40 -8.00 -8.88
C ARG A 71 -3.42 -8.63 -7.94
N LEU A 72 -3.87 -7.89 -6.93
CA LEU A 72 -4.87 -8.36 -5.97
C LEU A 72 -6.24 -8.52 -6.63
N CYS A 73 -6.66 -7.59 -7.49
CA CYS A 73 -7.88 -7.70 -8.27
C CYS A 73 -7.85 -8.89 -9.24
N ASP A 74 -6.74 -9.07 -9.96
CA ASP A 74 -6.60 -10.10 -10.99
C ASP A 74 -6.57 -11.52 -10.40
N LYS A 75 -5.85 -11.72 -9.29
CA LYS A 75 -5.64 -13.05 -8.69
C LYS A 75 -6.56 -13.35 -7.51
N GLY A 76 -7.19 -12.33 -6.93
CA GLY A 76 -7.92 -12.43 -5.66
C GLY A 76 -7.03 -12.53 -4.43
N GLU A 77 -5.71 -12.71 -4.57
CA GLU A 77 -4.74 -12.73 -3.47
C GLU A 77 -3.43 -12.04 -3.84
N LEU A 78 -2.74 -11.52 -2.83
CA LEU A 78 -1.44 -10.86 -2.98
C LEU A 78 -0.54 -11.12 -1.78
N SER A 79 0.66 -11.63 -2.00
CA SER A 79 1.67 -11.75 -0.94
C SER A 79 2.70 -10.63 -0.98
N GLN A 80 3.21 -10.22 0.19
CA GLN A 80 4.32 -9.25 0.26
C GLN A 80 5.60 -9.79 -0.41
N GLN A 81 5.81 -11.12 -0.39
CA GLN A 81 6.95 -11.75 -1.04
C GLN A 81 6.87 -11.65 -2.56
N GLU A 82 5.69 -11.87 -3.14
CA GLU A 82 5.46 -11.69 -4.57
C GLU A 82 5.72 -10.24 -5.00
N LEU A 83 5.18 -9.26 -4.25
CA LEU A 83 5.47 -7.84 -4.49
C LEU A 83 6.97 -7.55 -4.51
N LEU A 84 7.71 -8.07 -3.53
CA LEU A 84 9.13 -7.76 -3.38
C LEU A 84 10.00 -8.47 -4.41
N ASN A 85 9.77 -9.77 -4.62
CA ASN A 85 10.67 -10.65 -5.35
C ASN A 85 10.31 -10.77 -6.82
N GLU A 86 9.03 -10.74 -7.17
CA GLU A 86 8.57 -10.92 -8.55
C GLU A 86 8.25 -9.57 -9.21
N LEU A 87 7.71 -8.62 -8.46
CA LEU A 87 7.25 -7.32 -8.99
C LEU A 87 8.19 -6.15 -8.62
N ASN A 88 9.28 -6.45 -7.91
CA ASN A 88 10.34 -5.51 -7.52
C ASN A 88 9.85 -4.26 -6.75
N VAL A 89 8.77 -4.40 -5.97
CA VAL A 89 8.21 -3.35 -5.12
C VAL A 89 9.00 -3.27 -3.81
N LYS A 90 10.04 -2.42 -3.77
CA LYS A 90 10.96 -2.27 -2.62
C LYS A 90 10.32 -1.74 -1.33
N ARG A 91 9.11 -1.19 -1.38
CA ARG A 91 8.32 -0.74 -0.23
C ARG A 91 7.08 -1.61 0.03
N SER A 92 7.15 -2.89 -0.37
CA SER A 92 6.03 -3.84 -0.32
C SER A 92 5.34 -3.92 1.05
N ALA A 93 6.07 -3.79 2.16
CA ALA A 93 5.48 -3.81 3.50
C ALA A 93 4.50 -2.65 3.75
N PHE A 94 4.84 -1.43 3.31
CA PHE A 94 3.94 -0.29 3.39
C PHE A 94 2.81 -0.43 2.38
N VAL A 95 3.12 -0.84 1.14
CA VAL A 95 2.12 -1.02 0.07
C VAL A 95 1.04 -2.01 0.51
N CYS A 96 1.41 -3.17 1.07
CA CYS A 96 0.43 -4.11 1.62
C CYS A 96 -0.41 -3.49 2.75
N ALA A 97 0.21 -2.70 3.63
CA ALA A 97 -0.49 -2.07 4.75
C ALA A 97 -1.47 -0.98 4.28
N LEU A 98 -1.15 -0.27 3.19
CA LEU A 98 -2.02 0.71 2.55
C LEU A 98 -3.18 0.02 1.83
N VAL A 99 -2.91 -0.96 0.96
CA VAL A 99 -3.96 -1.69 0.21
C VAL A 99 -4.92 -2.40 1.17
N ALA A 100 -4.44 -2.91 2.30
CA ALA A 100 -5.28 -3.48 3.35
C ALA A 100 -6.23 -2.48 4.05
N LYS A 101 -6.17 -1.18 3.72
CA LYS A 101 -7.15 -0.19 4.16
C LYS A 101 -8.37 -0.11 3.26
N PHE A 102 -8.30 -0.65 2.05
CA PHE A 102 -9.44 -0.66 1.16
C PHE A 102 -10.54 -1.58 1.73
N PRO A 103 -11.82 -1.15 1.68
CA PRO A 103 -12.93 -1.88 2.30
C PRO A 103 -13.04 -3.35 1.85
N GLU A 104 -12.78 -3.60 0.57
CA GLU A 104 -12.85 -4.92 -0.07
C GLU A 104 -11.60 -5.79 0.12
N VAL A 105 -10.62 -5.36 0.93
CA VAL A 105 -9.38 -6.11 1.15
C VAL A 105 -9.33 -6.68 2.57
N HIS A 106 -9.11 -7.99 2.67
CA HIS A 106 -8.91 -8.69 3.93
C HIS A 106 -7.46 -9.11 4.12
N ILE A 107 -6.96 -9.02 5.36
CA ILE A 107 -5.64 -9.52 5.74
C ILE A 107 -5.77 -11.00 6.08
N ARG A 108 -5.48 -11.88 5.12
CA ARG A 108 -5.50 -13.34 5.33
C ARG A 108 -4.42 -13.81 6.31
N SER A 109 -3.23 -13.23 6.23
CA SER A 109 -2.14 -13.52 7.16
C SER A 109 -1.20 -12.33 7.31
N THR A 110 -0.60 -12.18 8.49
CA THR A 110 0.46 -11.20 8.74
C THR A 110 1.86 -11.81 8.71
N ARG A 111 1.98 -13.15 8.74
CA ARG A 111 3.26 -13.88 8.76
C ARG A 111 3.12 -15.25 8.04
N PRO A 112 3.51 -15.36 6.76
CA PRO A 112 3.90 -14.25 5.86
C PRO A 112 2.72 -13.29 5.61
N THR A 113 3.01 -12.03 5.26
CA THR A 113 1.96 -11.05 4.91
C THR A 113 1.26 -11.48 3.61
N VAL A 114 -0.04 -11.72 3.69
CA VAL A 114 -0.91 -12.06 2.56
C VAL A 114 -2.24 -11.32 2.68
N LEU A 115 -2.63 -10.68 1.58
CA LEU A 115 -3.92 -10.02 1.39
C LEU A 115 -4.80 -10.86 0.47
N GLU A 116 -6.10 -10.70 0.62
CA GLU A 116 -7.12 -11.39 -0.16
C GLU A 116 -8.27 -10.43 -0.45
N MET A 117 -8.82 -10.49 -1.66
CA MET A 117 -10.06 -9.79 -1.99
C MET A 117 -11.19 -10.40 -1.18
N GLN A 118 -12.02 -9.56 -0.57
CA GLN A 118 -13.24 -10.00 0.07
C GLN A 118 -14.17 -10.55 -1.02
N GLY A 119 -14.26 -11.87 -1.12
CA GLY A 119 -15.25 -12.51 -1.96
C GLY A 119 -16.64 -12.06 -1.51
N ASP A 120 -17.51 -11.80 -2.49
CA ASP A 120 -18.89 -11.42 -2.26
C ASP A 120 -19.54 -12.49 -1.36
N ARG A 121 -19.66 -12.23 -0.05
CA ARG A 121 -20.49 -13.04 0.83
C ARG A 121 -21.93 -12.63 0.58
N SER A 122 -22.42 -12.93 -0.61
CA SER A 122 -23.85 -13.18 -0.83
C SER A 122 -24.15 -14.52 -0.17
N ALA A 123 -24.48 -14.46 1.13
CA ALA A 123 -25.18 -15.52 1.84
C ALA A 123 -26.67 -15.17 1.90
#